data_AF-D5P6T5-F1
#
_entry.id   AF-D5P6T5-F1
#
_cell.length_a   1.000
_cell.length_b   1.000
_cell.length_c   1.000
_cell.angle_alpha   90.00
_cell.angle_beta   90.00
_cell.angle_gamma   90.00
#
_symmetry.space_group_name_H-M   'P 1'
#
loop_
_entity.id
_entity.type
_entity.pdbx_description
1 polymer ?
#
loop_
_entity_poly.entity_id
_entity_poly.type
_entity_poly.pdbx_seq_one_letter_code
_entity_poly.pdbx_strand_id
1 'polypeptide(L)' 'MDDERRALGELLAAHAEMEHLTAQIGAARERRRDAARRLIALGRGTSWIARQLGVTAQAVDGFIKYQERQDKKRGQV' A
#
# COMPACT_ATOMS: atom_id res chain seq x y z
N MET A 1 23.40 23.53 22.09
CA MET A 1 23.58 22.13 22.54
C MET A 1 22.26 21.49 22.97
N ASP A 2 21.45 22.15 23.83
CA ASP A 2 20.15 21.58 24.24
C ASP A 2 19.10 21.61 23.12
N ASP A 3 19.05 22.68 22.33
CA ASP A 3 18.13 22.76 21.18
C ASP A 3 18.46 21.74 20.09
N GLU A 4 19.75 21.53 19.84
CA GLU A 4 20.24 20.50 18.90
C GLU A 4 19.85 19.09 19.36
N ARG A 5 20.01 18.79 20.66
CA ARG A 5 19.62 17.50 21.22
C ARG A 5 18.10 17.27 21.13
N ARG A 6 17.29 18.30 21.35
CA ARG A 6 15.83 18.23 21.19
C ARG A 6 15.45 18.00 19.72
N ALA A 7 16.01 18.80 18.81
CA ALA A 7 15.75 18.67 17.37
C ALA A 7 16.17 17.28 16.84
N LEU A 8 17.30 16.75 17.29
CA LEU A 8 17.74 15.40 16.96
C LEU A 8 16.77 14.34 17.50
N GLY A 9 16.28 14.51 18.73
CA GLY A 9 15.27 13.61 19.31
C GLY A 9 13.96 13.59 18.51
N GLU A 10 13.47 14.78 18.11
CA GLU A 10 12.28 14.91 17.26
C GLU A 10 12.47 14.27 15.90
N LEU A 11 13.63 14.47 15.25
CA LEU A 11 13.96 13.86 13.97
C LEU A 11 13.92 12.32 14.05
N LEU A 12 14.58 11.75 15.06
CA LEU A 12 14.63 10.30 15.25
C LEU A 12 13.25 9.71 15.54
N ALA A 13 12.45 10.38 16.36
CA ALA A 13 11.09 9.97 16.66
C ALA A 13 10.19 10.01 15.41
N ALA A 14 10.24 11.11 14.64
CA ALA A 14 9.47 11.24 13.40
C ALA A 14 9.88 10.19 12.36
N HIS A 15 11.17 9.86 12.27
CA HIS A 15 11.64 8.81 11.38
C HIS A 15 11.14 7.42 11.78
N ALA A 16 11.19 7.07 13.07
CA ALA A 16 10.66 5.80 13.57
C ALA A 16 9.14 5.69 13.33
N GLU A 17 8.40 6.78 13.52
CA GLU A 17 6.97 6.82 13.23
C GLU A 17 6.68 6.67 11.74
N MET A 18 7.48 7.29 10.88
CA MET A 18 7.38 7.09 9.43
C MET A 18 7.58 5.62 9.03
N GLU A 19 8.56 4.93 9.60
CA GLU A 19 8.78 3.50 9.35
C GLU A 19 7.57 2.67 9.80
N HIS A 20 7.01 2.98 10.98
CA HIS A 20 5.83 2.32 11.50
C HIS A 20 4.60 2.52 10.60
N LEU A 21 4.30 3.77 10.22
CA LEU A 21 3.20 4.11 9.31
C LEU A 21 3.40 3.49 7.92
N THR A 22 4.64 3.39 7.45
CA THR A 22 4.98 2.73 6.19
C THR A 22 4.71 1.23 6.25
N ALA A 23 5.00 0.56 7.37
CA ALA A 23 4.63 -0.84 7.57
C ALA A 23 3.10 -1.01 7.57
N GLN A 24 2.38 -0.13 8.30
CA GLN A 24 0.93 -0.15 8.37
C GLN A 24 0.26 0.08 7.01
N ILE A 25 0.74 1.05 6.21
CA ILE A 25 0.19 1.29 4.87
C ILE A 25 0.47 0.13 3.94
N GLY A 26 1.62 -0.55 4.09
CA GLY A 26 1.95 -1.79 3.39
C GLY A 26 0.92 -2.88 3.66
N ALA A 27 0.66 -3.16 4.94
CA ALA A 27 -0.34 -4.14 5.36
C ALA A 27 -1.76 -3.76 4.92
N ALA A 28 -2.13 -2.48 4.98
CA ALA A 28 -3.43 -2.00 4.51
C ALA A 28 -3.61 -2.19 2.99
N ARG A 29 -2.55 -1.93 2.20
CA ARG A 29 -2.55 -2.16 0.75
C ARG A 29 -2.71 -3.65 0.42
N GLU A 30 -2.12 -4.54 1.21
CA GLU A 30 -2.29 -5.99 1.06
C GLU A 30 -3.72 -6.43 1.33
N ARG A 31 -4.28 -6.06 2.49
CA ARG A 31 -5.69 -6.35 2.81
C ARG A 31 -6.64 -5.84 1.72
N ARG A 32 -6.39 -4.65 1.17
CA ARG A 32 -7.17 -4.09 0.05
C ARG A 32 -7.08 -4.95 -1.22
N ARG A 33 -5.89 -5.45 -1.57
CA ARG A 33 -5.71 -6.34 -2.73
C ARG A 33 -6.47 -7.65 -2.54
N ASP A 34 -6.37 -8.25 -1.37
CA ASP A 34 -7.02 -9.53 -1.10
C ASP A 34 -8.54 -9.41 -1.10
N ALA A 35 -9.08 -8.32 -0.54
CA ALA A 35 -10.51 -8.02 -0.64
C ALA A 35 -10.97 -7.86 -2.10
N ALA A 36 -10.21 -7.14 -2.93
CA ALA A 36 -10.53 -6.98 -4.35
C ALA A 36 -10.47 -8.32 -5.11
N ARG A 37 -9.47 -9.16 -4.83
CA ARG A 37 -9.35 -10.52 -5.41
C ARG A 37 -10.53 -11.40 -5.03
N ARG A 38 -10.97 -11.37 -3.76
CA ARG A 38 -12.17 -12.09 -3.30
C ARG A 38 -13.42 -11.61 -4.02
N LEU A 39 -13.59 -10.30 -4.21
CA LEU A 39 -14.73 -9.75 -4.95
C LEU A 39 -14.73 -10.21 -6.42
N ILE A 40 -13.57 -10.28 -7.06
CA ILE A 40 -13.43 -10.83 -8.42
C ILE A 40 -13.79 -12.31 -8.47
N ALA A 41 -13.33 -13.10 -7.50
CA ALA A 41 -13.69 -14.52 -7.38
C ALA A 41 -15.21 -14.73 -7.19
N LEU A 42 -15.89 -13.76 -6.58
CA LEU A 42 -17.36 -13.71 -6.44
C LEU A 42 -18.07 -13.14 -7.68
N GLY A 43 -17.38 -12.94 -8.79
CA GLY A 43 -17.94 -12.47 -10.06
C GLY A 43 -18.08 -10.95 -10.19
N ARG A 44 -17.51 -10.15 -9.27
CA ARG A 44 -17.53 -8.69 -9.39
C ARG A 44 -16.36 -8.20 -10.24
N GLY A 45 -16.68 -7.58 -11.38
CA GLY A 45 -15.68 -6.96 -12.25
C GLY A 45 -14.99 -5.73 -11.66
N THR A 46 -13.84 -5.37 -12.21
CA THR A 46 -13.02 -4.21 -11.78
C THR A 46 -13.78 -2.88 -11.83
N SER A 47 -14.64 -2.67 -12.84
CA SER A 47 -15.49 -1.46 -12.95
C SER A 47 -16.51 -1.34 -11.81
N TRP A 48 -17.03 -2.46 -11.30
CA TRP A 48 -17.95 -2.44 -10.16
C TRP A 48 -17.20 -2.07 -8.88
N ILE A 49 -16.02 -2.67 -8.66
CA ILE A 49 -15.16 -2.38 -7.51
C ILE A 49 -14.71 -0.91 -7.52
N ALA A 50 -14.31 -0.40 -8.68
CA ALA A 50 -13.87 0.98 -8.87
C ALA A 50 -14.92 1.99 -8.42
N ARG A 51 -16.19 1.73 -8.74
CA ARG A 51 -17.33 2.56 -8.33
C ARG A 51 -17.50 2.59 -6.81
N GLN A 52 -17.31 1.47 -6.11
CA GLN A 52 -17.41 1.42 -4.64
C GLN A 52 -16.28 2.19 -3.96
N LEU A 53 -15.10 2.23 -4.58
CA LEU A 53 -13.91 2.86 -4.03
C LEU A 53 -13.73 4.33 -4.46
N GLY A 54 -14.57 4.85 -5.36
CA GLY A 54 -14.42 6.21 -5.90
C GLY A 54 -13.16 6.39 -6.75
N VAL A 55 -12.70 5.33 -7.43
CA VAL A 55 -11.49 5.36 -8.27
C VAL A 55 -11.78 4.85 -9.68
N THR A 56 -10.79 4.92 -10.57
CA THR A 56 -10.90 4.37 -11.93
C THR A 56 -10.70 2.84 -11.95
N ALA A 57 -11.27 2.16 -12.96
CA ALA A 57 -11.03 0.72 -13.15
C ALA A 57 -9.54 0.40 -13.38
N GLN A 58 -8.80 1.31 -14.02
CA GLN A 58 -7.36 1.22 -14.18
C GLN A 58 -6.61 1.28 -12.83
N ALA A 59 -7.05 2.10 -11.88
CA ALA A 59 -6.46 2.15 -10.55
C ALA A 59 -6.66 0.81 -9.81
N VAL A 60 -7.83 0.19 -9.98
CA VAL A 60 -8.13 -1.15 -9.43
C VAL A 60 -7.21 -2.21 -10.03
N ASP A 61 -7.13 -2.26 -11.36
CA ASP A 61 -6.23 -3.19 -12.06
C ASP A 61 -4.76 -2.99 -11.64
N GLY A 62 -4.36 -1.73 -11.51
CA GLY A 62 -3.03 -1.31 -11.12
C GLY A 62 -2.62 -1.86 -9.75
N PHE A 63 -3.49 -1.78 -8.74
CA PHE A 63 -3.14 -2.31 -7.42
C PHE A 63 -3.29 -3.82 -7.31
N ILE A 64 -4.19 -4.47 -8.06
CA ILE A 64 -4.32 -5.94 -8.06
C ILE A 64 -3.04 -6.57 -8.61
N LYS A 65 -2.54 -6.05 -9.74
CA LYS A 65 -1.34 -6.55 -10.42
C LYS A 65 -0.02 -6.07 -9.80
N TYR A 66 -0.06 -5.32 -8.70
CA TYR A 66 1.16 -4.77 -8.09
C TYR A 66 2.10 -5.87 -7.59
N GLN A 67 1.59 -6.94 -6.97
CA GLN A 67 2.43 -8.08 -6.51
C GLN A 67 3.07 -8.81 -7.70
N GLU A 68 2.32 -9.09 -8.77
CA GLU A 68 2.85 -9.75 -9.98
C GLU A 68 4.04 -8.98 -10.58
N ARG A 69 3.99 -7.65 -10.58
CA ARG A 69 5.11 -6.82 -11.06
C ARG A 69 6.32 -6.84 -10.14
N GLN A 70 6.12 -6.98 -8.83
CA GLN A 70 7.22 -7.08 -7.86
C GLN A 70 7.86 -8.47 -7.89
N ASP A 71 7.07 -9.52 -7.98
CA ASP A 71 7.56 -10.90 -8.07
C ASP A 71 8.33 -11.12 -9.38
N LYS A 72 7.84 -10.57 -10.50
CA LYS A 72 8.57 -10.59 -11.78
C LYS A 72 9.91 -9.86 -11.70
N LYS A 73 10.00 -8.74 -10.97
CA LYS A 73 11.27 -8.03 -10.77
C LYS A 73 12.23 -8.82 -9.87
N ARG A 74 11.73 -9.50 -8.85
CA ARG A 74 12.55 -10.26 -7.90
C ARG A 74 13.05 -11.60 -8.44
N GLY A 75 12.33 -12.21 -9.39
CA GLY A 75 12.78 -13.42 -10.10
C GLY A 75 13.68 -13.15 -11.32
N GLN A 76 14.01 -11.89 -11.60
CA GLN A 76 14.90 -11.47 -12.69
C GLN A 76 16.29 -11.04 -12.18
N VAL A 77 16.55 -11.24 -10.89
CA VAL A 77 17.82 -10.96 -10.19
C VAL A 77 18.47 -12.27 -9.79
#